data_AF-X6LG46-F1
#
_entry.id   AF-X6LG46-F1
#
_cell.length_a   1.000
_cell.length_b   1.000
_cell.length_c   1.000
_cell.angle_alpha   90.00
_cell.angle_beta   90.00
_cell.angle_gamma   90.00
#
_symmetry.space_group_name_H-M   'P 1'
#
loop_
_entity.id
_entity.type
_entity.pdbx_description
1 polymer ?
#
loop_
_entity_poly.entity_id
_entity_poly.type
_entity_poly.pdbx_seq_one_letter_code
_entity_poly.pdbx_strand_id
1 'polypeptide(L)' 'MMKTNQKNQQNYQMLLFYEDTGLLIEYDENNNTFQFQKIPVCHDMEPLYTCACVCVNDVILFFGGSNYPS' A
#
# COMPACT_ATOMS: atom_id res chain seq x y z
N MET A 1 27.15 -28.12 -15.39
CA MET A 1 26.62 -28.08 -14.00
C MET A 1 26.83 -26.68 -13.44
N MET A 2 25.75 -25.90 -13.36
CA MET A 2 25.56 -24.82 -12.38
C MET A 2 24.04 -24.80 -12.08
N LYS A 3 23.71 -25.00 -10.80
CA LYS A 3 22.37 -24.85 -10.20
C LYS A 3 22.07 -23.34 -10.12
N THR A 4 20.85 -22.84 -10.16
CA THR A 4 19.76 -23.07 -9.21
C THR A 4 18.43 -22.51 -9.75
N ASN A 5 17.32 -23.10 -9.31
CA ASN A 5 15.97 -22.59 -9.47
C ASN A 5 15.89 -21.13 -8.99
N GLN A 6 15.91 -20.17 -9.91
CA GLN A 6 15.44 -18.82 -9.59
C GLN A 6 13.91 -18.92 -9.54
N LYS A 7 13.37 -19.25 -8.35
CA LYS A 7 12.00 -18.83 -8.06
C LYS A 7 12.06 -17.31 -8.14
N ASN A 8 11.54 -16.73 -9.22
CA ASN A 8 11.28 -15.31 -9.29
C ASN A 8 10.42 -15.00 -8.07
N GLN A 9 11.03 -14.36 -7.06
CA GLN A 9 10.37 -14.10 -5.80
C GLN A 9 9.31 -13.04 -6.08
N GLN A 10 8.08 -13.48 -6.32
CA GLN A 10 6.91 -12.62 -6.53
C GLN A 10 6.48 -12.07 -5.18
N ASN A 11 7.27 -11.14 -4.67
CA ASN A 11 6.94 -10.34 -3.51
C ASN A 11 6.26 -9.06 -4.02
N TYR A 12 5.01 -8.87 -3.66
CA TYR A 12 4.25 -7.67 -3.99
C TYR A 12 4.30 -6.70 -2.81
N GLN A 13 4.48 -5.43 -3.13
CA GLN A 13 4.32 -4.35 -2.17
C GLN A 13 3.00 -3.63 -2.44
N MET A 14 2.22 -3.43 -1.40
CA MET A 14 0.93 -2.75 -1.46
C MET A 14 0.86 -1.71 -0.35
N LEU A 15 0.17 -0.60 -0.61
CA LEU A 15 -0.08 0.44 0.37
C LEU A 15 -1.59 0.57 0.59
N LEU A 16 -1.99 0.57 1.85
CA LEU A 16 -3.37 0.77 2.27
C LEU A 16 -3.45 2.05 3.09
N PHE A 17 -4.41 2.91 2.75
CA PHE A 17 -4.72 4.12 3.49
C PHE A 17 -6.21 4.12 3.84
N TYR A 18 -6.53 4.40 5.10
CA TYR A 18 -7.89 4.57 5.60
C TYR A 18 -7.86 5.46 6.84
N GLU A 19 -8.51 6.62 6.78
CA GLU A 19 -8.50 7.64 7.84
C GLU A 19 -7.04 7.99 8.26
N ASP A 20 -6.68 7.81 9.52
CA ASP A 20 -5.35 8.03 10.08
C ASP A 20 -4.40 6.82 9.92
N THR A 21 -4.90 5.72 9.34
CA THR A 21 -4.20 4.45 9.25
C THR A 21 -3.56 4.27 7.88
N GLY A 22 -2.24 4.09 7.89
CA GLY A 22 -1.44 3.70 6.74
C GLY A 22 -0.74 2.37 6.99
N LEU A 23 -0.82 1.44 6.03
CA LEU A 23 -0.11 0.17 6.07
C LEU A 23 0.73 -0.02 4.82
N LEU A 24 2.00 -0.38 5.00
CA LEU A 24 2.81 -1.01 3.96
C LEU A 24 2.70 -2.52 4.15
N ILE A 25 2.16 -3.19 3.14
CA ILE A 25 1.88 -4.63 3.12
C ILE A 25 2.83 -5.27 2.13
N GLU A 26 3.55 -6.29 2.59
CA GLU A 26 4.35 -7.17 1.76
C GLU A 26 3.62 -8.50 1.63
N TYR A 27 3.41 -8.95 0.40
CA TYR A 27 2.78 -10.23 0.09
C TYR A 27 3.76 -11.13 -0.65
N ASP A 28 4.12 -12.25 -0.03
CA ASP A 28 4.89 -13.32 -0.66
C ASP A 28 3.94 -14.34 -1.28
N GLU A 29 3.80 -14.29 -2.61
CA GLU A 29 2.90 -15.17 -3.36
C GLU A 29 3.32 -16.64 -3.30
N ASN A 30 4.61 -16.94 -3.11
CA ASN A 30 5.08 -18.32 -3.04
C ASN A 30 4.68 -19.00 -1.73
N ASN A 31 4.64 -18.22 -0.65
CA ASN A 31 4.31 -18.70 0.69
C ASN A 31 2.88 -18.37 1.12
N ASN A 32 2.16 -17.57 0.33
CA ASN A 32 0.84 -17.04 0.66
C ASN A 32 0.82 -16.32 2.02
N THR A 33 1.87 -15.56 2.31
CA THR A 33 2.03 -14.86 3.61
C THR A 33 2.00 -13.36 3.41
N PHE A 34 1.27 -12.69 4.31
CA PHE A 34 1.25 -11.24 4.41
C PHE A 34 2.08 -10.78 5.61
N GLN A 35 2.91 -9.78 5.41
CA GLN A 35 3.54 -9.01 6.46
C GLN A 35 3.11 -7.55 6.31
N PHE A 36 2.95 -6.84 7.43
CA PHE A 36 2.56 -5.44 7.37
C PHE A 36 3.28 -4.62 8.43
N GLN A 37 3.55 -3.37 8.07
CA GLN A 37 4.08 -2.35 8.95
C GLN A 37 3.17 -1.12 8.91
N LYS A 38 2.91 -0.52 10.07
CA LYS A 38 2.23 0.76 10.13
C LYS A 38 3.16 1.84 9.61
N ILE A 39 2.64 2.67 8.71
CA ILE A 39 3.33 3.86 8.23
C ILE A 39 2.58 5.11 8.71
N PRO A 40 3.30 6.21 9.00
CA PRO A 40 2.66 7.45 9.38
C PRO A 40 1.82 7.99 8.23
N VAL A 41 0.60 8.43 8.53
CA VAL A 41 -0.29 9.15 7.60
C VAL A 41 -0.31 10.61 8.02
N CYS A 42 -0.34 11.52 7.05
CA CYS A 42 -0.50 12.94 7.32
C CYS A 42 -1.89 13.17 7.92
N HIS A 43 -1.99 13.88 9.04
CA HIS A 43 -3.29 14.19 9.67
C HIS A 43 -4.22 14.97 8.72
N ASP A 44 -3.66 15.76 7.81
CA ASP A 44 -4.43 16.46 6.76
C ASP A 44 -5.10 15.51 5.75
N MET A 45 -4.74 14.22 5.73
CA MET A 45 -5.38 13.18 4.91
C MET A 45 -6.57 12.51 5.61
N GLU A 46 -6.74 12.69 6.92
CA GLU A 46 -7.84 12.13 7.71
C GLU A 46 -9.25 12.46 7.16
N PRO A 47 -9.52 13.67 6.63
CA PRO A 47 -10.83 14.01 6.06
C PRO A 47 -11.10 13.41 4.68
N LEU A 48 -10.13 12.72 4.05
CA LEU A 48 -10.26 12.19 2.70
C LEU A 48 -11.08 10.89 2.68
N TYR A 49 -12.34 10.97 3.10
CA TYR A 49 -13.29 9.89 2.95
C TYR A 49 -13.54 9.62 1.46
N THR A 50 -13.52 8.35 1.04
CA THR A 50 -13.90 7.92 -0.32
C THR A 50 -13.03 8.50 -1.45
N CYS A 51 -11.73 8.68 -1.22
CA CYS A 51 -10.80 9.05 -2.28
C CYS A 51 -10.38 7.84 -3.14
N ALA A 52 -10.06 8.11 -4.40
CA ALA A 52 -9.34 7.16 -5.26
C ALA A 52 -7.84 7.43 -5.13
N CYS A 53 -7.00 6.39 -5.22
CA CYS A 53 -5.55 6.55 -5.26
C CYS A 53 -4.96 5.94 -6.54
N VAL A 54 -3.90 6.55 -7.05
CA VAL A 54 -3.11 6.04 -8.17
C VAL A 54 -1.63 6.15 -7.81
N CYS A 55 -0.86 5.10 -8.07
CA CYS A 55 0.60 5.12 -7.95
C CYS A 55 1.23 5.29 -9.34
N VAL A 56 2.04 6.33 -9.52
CA VAL A 56 2.78 6.62 -10.76
C VAL A 56 4.20 7.03 -10.43
N ASN A 57 5.21 6.34 -10.97
CA ASN A 57 6.63 6.62 -10.75
C ASN A 57 6.99 6.81 -9.26
N ASP A 58 6.59 5.85 -8.42
CA ASP A 58 6.80 5.87 -6.96
C ASP A 58 6.12 7.02 -6.21
N VAL A 59 5.20 7.74 -6.86
CA VAL A 59 4.37 8.79 -6.27
C VAL A 59 2.92 8.32 -6.17
N ILE A 60 2.31 8.49 -4.99
CA ILE A 60 0.89 8.19 -4.77
C ILE A 60 0.10 9.49 -4.84
N LEU A 61 -0.87 9.52 -5.74
CA LEU A 61 -1.77 10.64 -5.95
C LEU A 61 -3.17 10.24 -5.47
N PHE A 62 -3.76 11.07 -4.63
CA PHE A 62 -5.14 10.93 -4.16
C PHE A 62 -6.05 11.87 -4.95
N PHE A 63 -7.19 11.36 -5.43
CA PHE A 63 -8.17 12.10 -6.23
C PHE A 63 -9.58 11.97 -5.66
N GLY A 64 -10.35 13.06 -5.78
CA GLY A 64 -11.72 13.11 -5.26
C GLY A 64 -11.76 13.12 -3.74
N GLY A 65 -12.70 12.35 -3.19
CA GLY A 65 -13.00 12.33 -1.76
C GLY A 65 -14.01 13.40 -1.36
N SER A 66 -14.71 13.14 -0.25
CA SER A 66 -15.68 14.06 0.34
C SER A 66 -15.14 14.60 1.64
N ASN A 67 -14.92 15.92 1.72
CA ASN A 67 -14.60 16.57 2.98
C ASN A 67 -15.90 16.83 3.75
N TYR A 68 -16.45 15.77 4.35
CA TYR A 68 -17.53 15.94 5.33
C TYR A 68 -16.88 16.30 6.67
N PRO A 69 -17.14 17.51 7.22
CA PRO A 69 -16.77 17.78 8.59
C PRO A 69 -17.58 16.82 9.49
N SER A 70 -16.88 16.04 10.31
CA SER A 70 -17.46 15.21 11.36
C SER A 70 -18.00 16.06 12.53
#